data_AF-A0A421BVX6-F1
#
_entry.id   AF-A0A421BVX6-F1
#
_cell.length_a   1.000
_cell.length_b   1.000
_cell.length_c   1.000
_cell.angle_alpha   90.00
_cell.angle_beta   90.00
_cell.angle_gamma   90.00
#
_symmetry.space_group_name_H-M   'P 1'
#
loop_
_entity.id
_entity.type
_entity.pdbx_description
1 polymer ?
#
loop_
_entity_poly.entity_id
_entity_poly.type
_entity_poly.pdbx_seq_one_letter_code
_entity_poly.pdbx_strand_id
1 'polypeptide(L)'
;MSGLHLTVTTPLAVVLDEGEVASIRAEDESGGFGLMPGHADLLTVLRPSVLHWRRADGPWHHVALRGGVMRVAGDAVRVACREAVAGDDLDQLEALVVEQAAAQADAARRARGEQLRLHTAAIRNLMRKLGPGGGPEPEFDEIGEAFR
;
A
#
# COMPACT_ATOMS: atom_id res chain seq x y z
N MET A 1 -11.11 34.19 -8.78
CA MET A 1 -9.99 33.34 -9.23
C MET A 1 -10.44 31.89 -9.03
N SER A 2 -10.31 31.01 -10.03
CA SER A 2 -10.62 29.59 -9.85
C SER A 2 -9.52 28.95 -8.98
N GLY A 3 -9.91 28.27 -7.91
CA GLY A 3 -8.99 27.51 -7.05
C GLY A 3 -9.10 26.01 -7.33
N LEU A 4 -8.17 25.23 -6.79
CA LEU A 4 -8.23 23.78 -6.84
C LEU A 4 -9.42 23.28 -5.99
N HIS A 5 -9.99 22.15 -6.40
CA HIS A 5 -10.95 21.39 -5.60
C HIS A 5 -10.27 20.12 -5.11
N LEU A 6 -9.98 20.03 -3.82
CA LEU A 6 -9.35 18.89 -3.17
C LEU A 6 -10.39 17.98 -2.53
N THR A 7 -10.47 16.73 -2.97
CA THR A 7 -11.27 15.70 -2.31
C THR A 7 -10.37 14.55 -1.84
N VAL A 8 -10.45 14.17 -0.57
CA VAL A 8 -9.76 13.01 0.01
C VAL A 8 -10.80 11.97 0.43
N THR A 9 -10.65 10.76 -0.08
CA THR A 9 -11.62 9.67 0.12
C THR A 9 -10.95 8.41 0.61
N THR A 10 -11.65 7.71 1.49
CA THR A 10 -11.41 6.32 1.86
C THR A 10 -12.56 5.46 1.33
N PRO A 11 -12.44 4.11 1.32
CA PRO A 11 -13.57 3.25 0.98
C PRO A 11 -14.80 3.44 1.87
N LEU A 12 -14.64 4.02 3.05
CA LEU A 12 -15.69 4.17 4.06
C LEU A 12 -16.32 5.57 4.09
N ALA A 13 -15.58 6.61 3.67
CA ALA A 13 -16.03 7.99 3.79
C ALA A 13 -15.24 8.96 2.90
N VAL A 14 -15.87 10.09 2.60
CA VAL A 14 -15.17 11.31 2.17
C VAL A 14 -14.62 11.98 3.43
N VAL A 15 -13.29 12.07 3.53
CA VAL A 15 -12.58 12.62 4.70
C VAL A 15 -12.40 14.13 4.57
N LEU A 16 -12.22 14.61 3.33
CA LEU A 16 -12.05 16.02 3.02
C LEU A 16 -12.73 16.32 1.69
N ASP A 17 -13.42 17.45 1.59
CA ASP A 17 -13.96 17.98 0.34
C ASP A 17 -13.91 19.51 0.35
N GLU A 18 -12.84 20.06 -0.20
CA GLU A 18 -12.47 21.46 -0.08
C GLU A 18 -12.34 22.14 -1.44
N GLY A 19 -13.16 23.16 -1.68
CA GLY A 19 -13.04 24.05 -2.82
C GLY A 19 -12.09 25.24 -2.55
N GLU A 20 -11.79 25.98 -3.62
CA GLU A 20 -11.01 27.23 -3.57
C GLU A 20 -9.61 27.08 -2.93
N VAL A 21 -9.03 25.89 -3.04
CA VAL A 21 -7.68 25.62 -2.53
C VAL A 21 -6.66 26.32 -3.42
N ALA A 22 -5.83 27.16 -2.81
CA ALA A 22 -4.82 27.93 -3.52
C ALA A 22 -3.50 27.16 -3.68
N SER A 23 -3.19 26.26 -2.75
CA SER A 23 -1.98 25.45 -2.79
C SER A 23 -2.16 24.14 -2.04
N ILE A 24 -1.58 23.08 -2.60
CA ILE A 24 -1.48 21.75 -1.99
C ILE A 24 0.00 21.35 -1.97
N ARG A 25 0.46 20.69 -0.90
CA ARG A 25 1.76 20.00 -0.86
C ARG A 25 1.55 18.54 -0.47
N ALA A 26 2.21 17.65 -1.18
CA ALA A 26 2.13 16.22 -0.96
C ALA A 26 3.49 15.57 -1.29
N GLU A 27 3.60 14.28 -0.97
CA GLU A 27 4.83 13.51 -1.20
C GLU A 27 4.54 12.20 -1.92
N ASP A 28 5.40 11.88 -2.89
CA ASP A 28 5.44 10.58 -3.57
C ASP A 28 6.86 10.00 -3.51
N GLU A 29 7.12 8.92 -4.26
CA GLU A 29 8.44 8.27 -4.25
C GLU A 29 9.60 9.20 -4.66
N SER A 30 9.33 10.22 -5.49
CA SER A 30 10.34 11.17 -5.95
C SER A 30 10.70 12.23 -4.92
N GLY A 31 9.87 12.43 -3.90
CA GLY A 31 10.03 13.47 -2.87
C GLY A 31 8.78 14.30 -2.67
N GLY A 32 8.96 15.52 -2.15
CA GLY A 32 7.88 16.48 -1.95
C GLY A 32 7.61 17.34 -3.18
N PHE A 33 6.34 17.61 -3.45
CA PHE A 33 5.89 18.46 -4.55
C PHE A 33 4.71 19.34 -4.14
N GLY A 34 4.43 20.36 -4.95
CA GLY A 34 3.33 21.30 -4.73
C GLY A 34 2.44 21.47 -5.95
N LEU A 35 1.14 21.67 -5.71
CA LEU A 35 0.15 21.97 -6.74
C LEU A 35 -0.42 23.38 -6.54
N MET A 36 -0.64 24.08 -7.64
CA MET A 36 -1.34 25.36 -7.73
C MET A 36 -2.37 25.28 -8.87
N PRO A 37 -3.38 26.17 -8.91
CA PRO A 37 -4.33 26.23 -10.03
C PRO A 37 -3.62 26.29 -11.39
N GLY A 38 -4.12 25.52 -12.37
CA GLY A 38 -3.50 25.40 -13.69
C GLY A 38 -2.31 24.43 -13.78
N HIS A 39 -2.05 23.63 -12.75
CA HIS A 39 -1.08 22.53 -12.84
C HIS A 39 -1.50 21.51 -13.91
N ALA A 40 -0.52 20.92 -14.60
CA ALA A 40 -0.78 19.87 -15.58
C ALA A 40 -1.45 18.64 -14.94
N ASP A 41 -2.21 17.88 -15.73
CA ASP A 41 -2.78 16.62 -15.27
C ASP A 41 -1.69 15.68 -14.74
N LEU A 42 -1.97 15.04 -13.61
CA LEU A 42 -1.01 14.23 -12.86
C LEU A 42 -1.71 12.99 -12.29
N LEU A 43 -1.04 11.85 -12.33
CA LEU A 43 -1.43 10.64 -11.61
C LEU A 43 -0.19 10.09 -10.90
N THR A 44 -0.23 10.03 -9.57
CA THR A 44 0.90 9.55 -8.76
C THR A 44 0.43 8.73 -7.56
N VAL A 45 1.33 7.91 -7.03
CA VAL A 45 1.13 7.14 -5.79
C VAL A 45 1.79 7.89 -4.64
N LEU A 46 0.99 8.28 -3.66
CA LEU A 46 1.47 8.94 -2.45
C LEU A 46 2.03 7.91 -1.48
N ARG A 47 3.15 8.24 -0.84
CA ARG A 47 3.66 7.52 0.32
C ARG A 47 2.82 7.85 1.57
N PRO A 48 2.92 7.06 2.65
CA PRO A 48 2.44 7.52 3.96
C PRO A 48 3.09 8.86 4.30
N SER A 49 2.29 9.91 4.39
CA SER A 49 2.74 11.29 4.55
C SER A 49 1.61 12.18 5.07
N VAL A 50 1.95 13.41 5.48
CA VAL A 50 0.96 14.46 5.75
C VAL A 50 0.78 15.31 4.49
N LEU A 51 -0.44 15.34 3.95
CA LEU A 51 -0.80 16.26 2.88
C LEU A 51 -1.20 17.61 3.50
N HIS A 52 -0.69 18.68 2.91
CA HIS A 52 -0.94 20.03 3.35
C HIS A 52 -1.75 20.78 2.30
N TRP A 53 -2.73 21.58 2.71
CA TRP A 53 -3.41 22.50 1.80
C TRP A 53 -3.72 23.83 2.47
N ARG A 54 -3.98 24.87 1.66
CA ARG A 54 -4.47 26.16 2.15
C ARG A 54 -5.32 26.87 1.10
N ARG A 55 -6.24 27.70 1.57
CA ARG A 55 -6.94 28.70 0.74
C ARG A 55 -6.06 29.95 0.56
N ALA A 56 -6.50 30.88 -0.28
CA ALA A 56 -5.80 32.15 -0.49
C ALA A 56 -5.64 32.90 0.86
N ASP A 57 -4.42 33.30 1.18
CA ASP A 57 -4.04 34.03 2.41
C ASP A 57 -4.47 33.35 3.74
N GLY A 58 -4.80 32.05 3.71
CA GLY A 58 -5.21 31.27 4.87
C GLY A 58 -4.07 30.47 5.52
N PRO A 59 -4.30 29.92 6.74
CA PRO A 59 -3.36 29.01 7.38
C PRO A 59 -3.21 27.71 6.57
N TRP A 60 -2.16 26.96 6.87
CA TRP A 60 -2.05 25.59 6.40
C TRP A 60 -2.97 24.68 7.21
N HIS A 61 -3.60 23.76 6.50
CA HIS A 61 -4.38 22.65 7.05
C HIS A 61 -3.73 21.33 6.65
N HIS A 62 -4.03 20.28 7.41
CA HIS A 62 -3.27 19.04 7.37
C HIS A 62 -4.17 17.80 7.38
N VAL A 63 -3.77 16.79 6.64
CA VAL A 63 -4.40 15.47 6.64
C VAL A 63 -3.32 14.40 6.55
N ALA A 64 -3.25 13.54 7.57
CA ALA A 64 -2.40 12.35 7.53
C ALA A 64 -3.01 11.34 6.57
N LEU A 65 -2.20 10.81 5.66
CA LEU A 65 -2.59 9.80 4.69
C LEU A 65 -1.78 8.53 4.91
N ARG A 66 -2.43 7.37 4.94
CA ARG A 66 -1.76 6.06 4.90
C ARG A 66 -1.36 5.68 3.46
N GLY A 67 -0.68 6.60 2.77
CA GLY A 67 -0.44 6.56 1.33
C GLY A 67 -1.73 6.65 0.52
N GLY A 68 -1.62 6.51 -0.80
CA GLY A 68 -2.81 6.54 -1.66
C GLY A 68 -2.48 6.79 -3.12
N VAL A 69 -3.50 7.03 -3.92
CA VAL A 69 -3.38 7.47 -5.31
C VAL A 69 -3.94 8.87 -5.41
N MET A 70 -3.15 9.81 -5.95
CA MET A 70 -3.58 11.17 -6.25
C MET A 70 -3.75 11.34 -7.75
N ARG A 71 -4.88 11.91 -8.16
CA ARG A 71 -5.17 12.32 -9.52
C ARG A 71 -5.49 13.81 -9.59
N VAL A 72 -4.83 14.52 -10.49
CA VAL A 72 -5.12 15.90 -10.89
C VAL A 72 -5.68 15.86 -12.31
N ALA A 73 -6.84 16.47 -12.51
CA ALA A 73 -7.46 16.63 -13.82
C ALA A 73 -8.09 18.02 -13.90
N GLY A 74 -7.45 18.94 -14.62
CA GLY A 74 -7.72 20.37 -14.50
C GLY A 74 -7.56 20.83 -13.03
N ASP A 75 -8.52 21.58 -12.51
CA ASP A 75 -8.49 22.06 -11.13
C ASP A 75 -8.97 21.01 -10.09
N ALA A 76 -9.41 19.83 -10.53
CA ALA A 76 -9.88 18.79 -9.62
C ALA A 76 -8.72 17.88 -9.14
N VAL A 77 -8.46 17.91 -7.84
CA VAL A 77 -7.46 17.08 -7.15
C VAL A 77 -8.17 16.05 -6.28
N ARG A 78 -7.98 14.77 -6.60
CA ARG A 78 -8.62 13.66 -5.87
C ARG A 78 -7.58 12.73 -5.30
N VAL A 79 -7.70 12.43 -4.02
CA VAL A 79 -6.89 11.45 -3.30
C VAL A 79 -7.78 10.29 -2.88
N ALA A 80 -7.40 9.07 -3.25
CA ALA A 80 -8.00 7.84 -2.75
C ALA A 80 -6.97 7.11 -1.90
N CYS A 81 -7.28 6.88 -0.62
CA CYS A 81 -6.40 6.25 0.35
C CYS A 81 -7.16 5.20 1.19
N ARG A 82 -6.42 4.33 1.88
CA ARG A 82 -7.06 3.34 2.78
C ARG A 82 -7.55 3.99 4.08
N GLU A 83 -6.74 4.89 4.61
CA GLU A 83 -6.99 5.63 5.83
C GLU A 83 -6.52 7.07 5.63
N ALA A 84 -7.30 8.01 6.15
CA ALA A 84 -6.92 9.41 6.24
C ALA A 84 -7.49 10.00 7.53
N VAL A 85 -6.72 10.89 8.16
CA VAL A 85 -7.10 11.60 9.39
C VAL A 85 -6.81 13.07 9.19
N ALA A 86 -7.84 13.90 9.14
CA ALA A 86 -7.71 15.35 9.13
C ALA A 86 -7.53 15.87 10.56
N GLY A 87 -6.72 16.91 10.72
CA GLY A 87 -6.49 17.53 12.03
C GLY A 87 -5.66 18.80 11.93
N ASP A 88 -5.71 19.60 13.00
CA ASP A 88 -4.97 20.86 13.09
C ASP A 88 -3.64 20.73 13.85
N ASP A 89 -3.38 19.58 14.48
CA ASP A 89 -2.13 19.28 15.19
C ASP A 89 -1.17 18.50 14.27
N LEU A 90 -0.22 19.21 13.67
CA LEU A 90 0.75 18.62 12.76
C LEU A 90 1.64 17.58 13.43
N ASP A 91 2.10 17.83 14.67
CA ASP A 91 3.01 16.93 15.38
C ASP A 91 2.33 15.57 15.64
N GLN A 92 1.05 15.61 16.02
CA GLN A 92 0.24 14.39 16.18
C GLN A 92 0.07 13.64 14.85
N LEU A 93 -0.20 14.36 13.76
CA LEU A 93 -0.40 13.75 12.44
C LEU A 93 0.89 13.13 11.90
N GLU A 94 2.04 13.78 12.09
CA GLU A 94 3.35 13.24 11.72
C GLU A 94 3.66 11.97 12.51
N ALA A 95 3.42 11.97 13.83
CA ALA A 95 3.60 10.79 14.66
C ALA A 95 2.72 9.61 14.17
N LEU A 96 1.45 9.89 13.83
CA LEU A 96 0.54 8.88 13.29
C LEU A 96 1.06 8.29 11.97
N VAL A 97 1.55 9.12 11.06
CA VAL A 97 2.11 8.67 9.77
C VAL A 97 3.33 7.76 10.00
N VAL A 98 4.24 8.14 10.91
CA VAL A 98 5.42 7.34 11.23
C VAL A 98 5.02 5.97 11.78
N GLU A 99 4.07 5.93 12.72
CA GLU A 99 3.55 4.69 13.29
C GLU A 99 2.93 3.80 12.19
N GLN A 100 2.08 4.38 11.34
CA GLN A 100 1.43 3.66 10.24
C GLN A 100 2.44 3.11 9.22
N ALA A 101 3.47 3.88 8.87
CA ALA A 101 4.53 3.47 7.97
C ALA A 101 5.33 2.29 8.55
N ALA A 102 5.68 2.36 9.84
CA ALA A 102 6.35 1.27 10.55
C ALA A 102 5.48 0.00 10.59
N ALA A 103 4.20 0.13 10.95
CA ALA A 103 3.26 -0.98 10.98
C ALA A 103 3.09 -1.64 9.59
N GLN A 104 3.06 -0.84 8.53
CA GLN A 104 2.99 -1.34 7.16
C GLN A 104 4.26 -2.10 6.74
N ALA A 105 5.44 -1.58 7.07
CA ALA A 105 6.71 -2.24 6.79
C ALA A 105 6.82 -3.59 7.53
N ASP A 106 6.38 -3.63 8.79
CA ASP A 106 6.35 -4.83 9.60
C ASP A 106 5.38 -5.88 9.07
N ALA A 107 4.17 -5.47 8.69
CA ALA A 107 3.19 -6.36 8.07
C ALA A 107 3.73 -6.96 6.76
N ALA A 108 4.36 -6.15 5.92
CA ALA A 108 4.98 -6.62 4.68
C ALA A 108 6.13 -7.61 4.95
N ARG A 109 6.96 -7.36 5.97
CA ARG A 109 8.03 -8.27 6.38
C ARG A 109 7.48 -9.61 6.85
N ARG A 110 6.44 -9.62 7.68
CA ARG A 110 5.79 -10.84 8.19
C ARG A 110 5.19 -11.67 7.06
N ALA A 111 4.43 -11.03 6.16
CA ALA A 111 3.82 -11.70 5.01
C ALA A 111 4.88 -12.39 4.11
N ARG A 112 6.01 -11.72 3.83
CA ARG A 112 7.12 -12.31 3.07
C ARG A 112 7.73 -13.53 3.79
N GLY A 113 7.90 -13.44 5.11
CA GLY A 113 8.40 -14.55 5.92
C GLY A 113 7.47 -15.77 5.92
N GLU A 114 6.16 -15.54 6.02
CA GLU A 114 5.15 -16.58 5.93
C GLU A 114 5.11 -17.22 4.55
N GLN A 115 5.17 -16.42 3.48
CA GLN A 115 5.22 -16.93 2.10
C GLN A 115 6.44 -17.83 1.88
N LEU A 116 7.63 -17.43 2.36
CA LEU A 116 8.84 -18.26 2.25
C LEU A 116 8.72 -19.57 3.03
N ARG A 117 8.13 -19.54 4.23
CA ARG A 117 7.87 -20.74 5.04
C ARG A 117 6.91 -21.69 4.32
N LEU A 118 5.81 -21.19 3.78
CA LEU A 118 4.84 -21.98 3.01
C LEU A 118 5.49 -22.60 1.77
N HIS A 119 6.26 -21.82 1.01
CA HIS A 119 6.99 -22.32 -0.17
C HIS A 119 7.96 -23.45 0.21
N THR A 120 8.75 -23.26 1.27
CA THR A 120 9.72 -24.26 1.74
C THR A 120 9.03 -25.54 2.20
N ALA A 121 7.90 -25.43 2.92
CA ALA A 121 7.11 -26.57 3.37
C ALA A 121 6.51 -27.35 2.19
N ALA A 122 6.02 -26.66 1.16
CA ALA A 122 5.49 -27.27 -0.05
C ALA A 122 6.56 -28.08 -0.81
N ILE A 123 7.74 -27.50 -1.04
CA ILE A 123 8.86 -28.19 -1.69
C ILE A 123 9.26 -29.43 -0.89
N ARG A 124 9.41 -29.31 0.43
CA ARG A 124 9.76 -30.44 1.30
C ARG A 124 8.74 -31.57 1.22
N ASN A 125 7.45 -31.24 1.22
CA ASN A 125 6.38 -32.23 1.12
C ASN A 125 6.40 -32.94 -0.24
N LEU A 126 6.63 -32.21 -1.33
CA LEU A 126 6.74 -32.76 -2.67
C LEU A 126 7.94 -33.71 -2.78
N MET A 127 9.13 -33.30 -2.31
CA MET A 127 10.32 -34.15 -2.30
C MET A 127 10.10 -35.43 -1.47
N ARG A 128 9.38 -35.36 -0.36
CA ARG A 128 9.01 -36.54 0.43
C ARG A 128 8.10 -37.50 -0.35
N LYS A 129 7.18 -36.98 -1.16
CA LYS A 129 6.24 -37.81 -1.95
C LYS A 129 6.85 -38.34 -3.26
N LEU A 130 7.82 -37.63 -3.83
CA LEU A 130 8.49 -37.99 -5.08
C LEU A 130 9.87 -38.64 -4.90
N GLY A 131 10.37 -38.70 -3.66
CA GLY A 131 11.61 -39.39 -3.31
C GLY A 131 11.50 -40.91 -3.50
N PRO A 132 12.63 -41.63 -3.67
CA PRO A 132 12.64 -43.03 -4.06
C PRO A 132 12.09 -43.91 -2.93
N GLY A 133 10.81 -44.28 -3.06
CA GLY A 133 10.08 -45.14 -2.13
C GLY A 133 8.60 -45.32 -2.47
N GLY A 134 8.18 -45.04 -3.71
CA GLY A 134 6.81 -45.17 -4.20
C GLY A 134 6.71 -45.90 -5.53
N GLY A 135 7.61 -46.85 -5.81
CA GLY A 135 7.46 -47.84 -6.88
C GLY A 135 6.71 -49.07 -6.36
N PRO A 136 5.97 -49.81 -7.22
CA PRO A 136 5.16 -50.95 -6.79
C PRO A 136 5.99 -51.97 -6.01
N GLU A 137 5.43 -52.49 -4.92
CA GLU A 137 6.02 -53.60 -4.14
C GLU A 137 6.33 -54.78 -5.08
N PRO A 138 7.50 -55.42 -4.97
CA PRO A 138 7.79 -56.60 -5.77
C PRO A 138 6.89 -57.76 -5.32
N GLU A 139 6.17 -58.31 -6.28
CA GLU A 139 5.28 -59.46 -6.13
C GLU A 139 6.11 -60.68 -5.70
N PHE A 140 5.82 -61.20 -4.50
CA PHE A 140 6.39 -62.43 -3.98
C PHE A 140 5.74 -63.63 -4.69
N ASP A 141 6.23 -64.04 -5.87
CA ASP A 141 5.78 -65.33 -6.42
C ASP A 141 6.75 -66.12 -7.33
N GLU A 142 8.01 -65.70 -7.55
CA GLU A 142 8.91 -66.40 -8.50
C GLU A 142 10.28 -66.85 -7.94
N ILE A 143 10.37 -67.23 -6.66
CA ILE A 143 11.57 -67.94 -6.12
C ILE A 143 11.25 -69.38 -5.72
N GLY A 144 10.21 -69.97 -6.30
CA GLY A 144 9.83 -71.37 -6.12
C GLY A 144 10.35 -72.34 -7.20
N GLU A 145 10.74 -71.87 -8.38
CA GLU A 145 10.98 -72.75 -9.54
C GLU A 145 12.45 -72.89 -9.99
N ALA A 146 13.41 -72.19 -9.38
CA ALA A 146 14.83 -72.34 -9.75
C ALA A 146 15.59 -73.45 -9.01
N PHE A 147 14.89 -74.30 -8.24
CA PHE A 147 15.47 -75.44 -7.51
C PHE A 147 14.80 -76.78 -7.85
N ARG A 148 14.55 -77.02 -9.15
CA ARG A 148 14.30 -78.38 -9.66
C ARG A 148 15.17 -78.68 -10.87
#